data_AF-Q24NG5-F1
#
_entry.id   AF-Q24NG5-F1
#
_cell.length_a   1.000
_cell.length_b   1.000
_cell.length_c   1.000
_cell.angle_alpha   90.00
_cell.angle_beta   90.00
_cell.angle_gamma   90.00
#
_symmetry.space_group_name_H-M   'P 1'
#
loop_
_entity.id
_entity.type
_entity.pdbx_description
1 polymer ?
#
loop_
_entity_poly.entity_id
_entity_poly.type
_entity_poly.pdbx_seq_one_letter_code
_entity_poly.pdbx_strand_id
1 'polypeptide(L)'
;MEGLQKAVGGYIETVYLDDYVVLVCNEEGKLIGLPGNRSLGNDIIAGTFFVVGSNDDGDFVSLTEDKIRQYSDRFQKTETFTQEQVEDASVIFSLDFSK
;
A
#
# COMPACT_ATOMS: atom_id res chain seq x y z
N MET A 1 9.88 5.81 -13.24
CA MET A 1 9.96 4.58 -12.41
C MET A 1 10.98 4.70 -11.28
N GLU A 2 12.24 5.06 -11.56
CA GLU A 2 13.29 5.16 -10.53
C GLU A 2 12.91 5.97 -9.29
N GLY A 3 12.20 7.10 -9.46
CA GLY A 3 11.74 7.92 -8.33
C GLY A 3 10.77 7.20 -7.39
N LEU A 4 9.85 6.39 -7.93
CA LEU A 4 8.86 5.64 -7.14
C LEU A 4 9.55 4.48 -6.39
N GLN A 5 10.43 3.76 -7.07
CA GLN A 5 11.22 2.69 -6.48
C GLN A 5 12.12 3.22 -5.36
N LYS A 6 12.74 4.38 -5.58
CA LYS A 6 13.53 5.06 -4.54
C LYS A 6 12.67 5.49 -3.35
N ALA A 7 11.42 5.89 -3.56
CA ALA A 7 10.51 6.29 -2.48
C ALA A 7 10.12 5.13 -1.57
N VAL A 8 9.88 3.93 -2.13
CA VAL A 8 9.53 2.73 -1.34
C VAL A 8 10.74 1.87 -0.95
N GLY A 9 11.91 2.15 -1.53
CA GLY A 9 13.15 1.44 -1.26
C GLY A 9 13.26 0.06 -1.92
N GLY A 10 12.69 -0.12 -3.11
CA GLY A 10 12.67 -1.41 -3.81
C GLY A 10 11.76 -1.43 -5.04
N TYR A 11 11.41 -2.62 -5.50
CA TYR A 11 10.34 -2.79 -6.48
C TYR A 11 9.00 -2.33 -5.90
N ILE A 12 8.13 -1.82 -6.77
CA ILE A 12 6.86 -1.23 -6.35
C ILE A 12 5.72 -2.23 -6.56
N GLU A 13 4.82 -2.29 -5.61
CA GLU A 13 3.51 -2.94 -5.74
C GLU A 13 2.42 -1.89 -5.56
N THR A 14 1.29 -2.07 -6.25
CA THR A 14 0.12 -1.18 -6.19
C THR A 14 -1.08 -1.89 -5.58
N VAL A 15 -1.71 -1.28 -4.58
CA VAL A 15 -2.94 -1.76 -3.96
C VAL A 15 -4.03 -0.70 -4.12
N TYR A 16 -5.16 -1.08 -4.71
CA TYR A 16 -6.31 -0.19 -4.81
C TYR A 16 -6.97 0.00 -3.45
N LEU A 17 -7.05 1.25 -2.98
CA LEU A 17 -7.78 1.63 -1.77
C LEU A 17 -9.22 2.04 -2.07
N ASP A 18 -9.47 2.48 -3.30
CA ASP A 18 -10.75 2.93 -3.88
C ASP A 18 -10.60 2.92 -5.43
N ASP A 19 -11.68 3.14 -6.17
CA ASP A 19 -11.71 3.07 -7.65
C ASP A 19 -10.62 3.92 -8.33
N TYR A 20 -10.30 5.08 -7.74
CA TYR A 20 -9.34 6.04 -8.27
C TYR A 20 -8.21 6.38 -7.30
N VAL A 21 -7.97 5.52 -6.30
CA VAL A 21 -6.92 5.76 -5.29
C VAL A 21 -6.07 4.51 -5.09
N VAL A 22 -4.76 4.68 -5.27
CA VAL A 22 -3.78 3.60 -5.24
C VAL A 22 -2.76 3.86 -4.14
N LEU A 23 -2.50 2.85 -3.32
CA LEU A 23 -1.36 2.78 -2.44
C LEU A 23 -0.18 2.14 -3.19
N VAL A 24 0.98 2.78 -3.14
CA VAL A 24 2.23 2.25 -3.70
C VAL A 24 3.16 1.90 -2.55
N CYS A 25 3.62 0.66 -2.49
CA CYS A 25 4.51 0.13 -1.45
C CYS A 25 5.65 -0.69 -2.02
N ASN A 26 6.52 -1.19 -1.15
CA ASN A 26 7.62 -2.08 -1.51
C ASN A 26 7.09 -3.50 -1.71
N GLU A 27 7.20 -4.04 -2.93
CA GLU A 27 6.73 -5.38 -3.32
C GLU A 27 7.37 -6.49 -2.46
N GLU A 28 8.65 -6.34 -2.14
CA GLU A 28 9.40 -7.35 -1.39
C GLU A 28 9.46 -7.01 0.11
N GLY A 29 8.72 -6.00 0.57
CA GLY A 29 8.88 -5.42 1.91
C GLY A 29 8.82 -6.45 3.04
N LYS A 30 7.87 -7.38 2.98
CA LYS A 30 7.78 -8.48 3.96
C LYS A 30 8.89 -9.52 3.78
N LEU A 31 9.18 -9.88 2.52
CA LEU A 31 10.20 -10.88 2.19
C LEU A 31 11.59 -10.48 2.68
N ILE A 32 11.90 -9.18 2.68
CA ILE A 32 13.18 -8.64 3.18
C ILE A 32 13.12 -8.19 4.65
N GLY A 33 12.00 -8.42 5.34
CA GLY A 33 11.84 -8.14 6.78
C GLY A 33 11.69 -6.67 7.14
N LEU A 34 11.14 -5.82 6.26
CA LEU A 34 10.82 -4.44 6.62
C LEU A 34 9.78 -4.39 7.75
N PRO A 35 9.84 -3.38 8.64
CA PRO A 35 8.87 -3.24 9.71
C PRO A 35 7.46 -2.97 9.15
N GLY A 36 6.45 -3.54 9.80
CA GLY A 36 5.04 -3.24 9.53
C GLY A 36 4.75 -1.76 9.73
N ASN A 37 4.05 -1.16 8.77
CA ASN A 37 3.72 0.26 8.75
C ASN A 37 2.22 0.49 8.87
N ARG A 38 1.40 -0.23 8.08
CA ARG A 38 -0.03 0.06 8.02
C ARG A 38 -0.89 -1.19 7.83
N SER A 39 -1.95 -1.33 8.65
CA SER A 39 -3.00 -2.31 8.35
C SER A 39 -3.95 -1.81 7.27
N LEU A 40 -4.24 -2.68 6.30
CA LEU A 40 -5.33 -2.52 5.33
C LEU A 40 -6.55 -3.39 5.70
N GLY A 41 -6.57 -3.96 6.90
CA GLY A 41 -7.62 -4.87 7.38
C GLY A 41 -7.20 -6.33 7.21
N ASN A 42 -7.16 -6.83 5.97
CA ASN A 42 -6.73 -8.21 5.66
C ASN A 42 -5.22 -8.35 5.48
N ASP A 43 -4.49 -7.23 5.42
CA ASP A 43 -3.05 -7.24 5.23
C ASP A 43 -2.33 -6.15 6.03
N ILE A 44 -1.01 -6.28 6.18
CA ILE A 44 -0.12 -5.29 6.76
C ILE A 44 0.96 -4.91 5.75
N ILE A 45 0.99 -3.63 5.37
CA ILE A 45 2.03 -3.06 4.52
C ILE A 45 3.34 -2.98 5.30
N ALA A 46 4.40 -3.56 4.75
CA ALA A 46 5.76 -3.50 5.31
C ALA A 46 6.60 -2.42 4.60
N GLY A 47 7.27 -1.57 5.38
CA GLY A 47 8.11 -0.49 4.86
C GLY A 47 7.34 0.77 4.45
N THR A 48 8.03 1.66 3.72
CA THR A 48 7.46 2.94 3.27
C THR A 48 6.39 2.72 2.20
N PHE A 49 5.30 3.46 2.31
CA PHE A 49 4.28 3.53 1.26
C PHE A 49 3.90 5.00 1.00
N PHE A 50 3.23 5.25 -0.12
CA PHE A 50 2.56 6.51 -0.39
C PHE A 50 1.25 6.26 -1.15
N VAL A 51 0.39 7.28 -1.22
CA VAL A 51 -0.93 7.20 -1.87
C VAL A 51 -0.99 8.17 -3.03
N VAL A 52 -1.52 7.72 -4.16
CA VAL A 52 -1.69 8.49 -5.39
C VAL A 52 -3.11 8.36 -5.93
N GLY A 53 -3.53 9.31 -6.77
CA GLY A 53 -4.73 9.13 -7.58
C GLY A 53 -4.43 8.25 -8.79
N SER A 54 -5.47 7.67 -9.38
CA SER A 54 -5.41 7.02 -10.69
C SER A 54 -6.51 7.57 -11.60
N ASN A 55 -6.25 7.67 -12.90
CA ASN A 55 -7.27 8.02 -13.89
C ASN A 55 -7.88 6.76 -14.54
N ASP A 56 -8.83 6.92 -15.45
CA ASP A 56 -9.50 5.80 -16.13
C ASP A 56 -8.54 4.94 -16.99
N ASP A 57 -7.37 5.48 -17.35
CA ASP A 57 -6.33 4.77 -18.11
C ASP A 57 -5.36 4.00 -17.19
N GLY A 58 -5.50 4.13 -15.87
CA GLY A 58 -4.63 3.51 -14.87
C GLY A 58 -3.34 4.28 -14.58
N ASP A 59 -3.16 5.48 -15.17
CA ASP A 59 -2.00 6.33 -14.90
C ASP A 59 -2.09 6.99 -13.53
N PHE A 60 -0.93 7.19 -12.89
CA PHE A 60 -0.87 7.92 -11.63
C PHE A 60 -1.09 9.41 -11.83
N VAL A 61 -2.01 9.96 -11.05
CA VAL A 61 -2.34 11.39 -11.01
C VAL A 61 -2.29 11.90 -9.58
N SER A 62 -2.39 13.21 -9.42
CA SER A 62 -2.52 13.81 -8.09
C SER A 62 -3.86 13.44 -7.47
N LEU A 63 -3.87 13.19 -6.16
CA LEU A 63 -5.11 13.06 -5.40
C LEU A 63 -5.90 14.37 -5.43
N THR A 64 -7.23 14.26 -5.42
CA THR A 64 -8.08 15.42 -5.14
C THR A 64 -7.91 15.86 -3.68
N GLU A 65 -8.20 17.13 -3.39
CA GLU A 65 -8.13 17.68 -2.02
C GLU A 65 -8.95 16.86 -1.01
N ASP A 66 -10.12 16.38 -1.40
CA ASP A 66 -10.97 15.55 -0.54
C ASP A 66 -10.32 14.20 -0.24
N LYS A 67 -9.68 13.57 -1.24
CA LYS A 67 -8.94 12.32 -1.02
C LYS A 67 -7.66 12.55 -0.21
N ILE A 68 -6.96 13.67 -0.39
CA ILE A 68 -5.83 14.04 0.47
C ILE A 68 -6.28 14.11 1.92
N ARG A 69 -7.38 14.82 2.22
CA ARG A 69 -7.93 14.93 3.58
C ARG A 69 -8.33 13.57 4.14
N GLN A 70 -9.07 12.78 3.36
CA GLN A 70 -9.56 11.46 3.76
C GLN A 70 -8.41 10.52 4.16
N TYR A 71 -7.39 10.38 3.31
CA TYR A 71 -6.29 9.46 3.56
C TYR A 71 -5.27 10.00 4.56
N SER A 72 -5.13 11.33 4.68
CA SER A 72 -4.38 11.94 5.78
C SER A 72 -5.03 11.60 7.12
N ASP A 73 -6.35 11.76 7.25
CA ASP A 73 -7.07 11.43 8.48
C ASP A 73 -7.00 9.92 8.80
N ARG A 74 -7.15 9.07 7.78
CA ARG A 74 -7.03 7.61 7.93
C ARG A 74 -5.65 7.17 8.44
N PHE A 75 -4.58 7.78 7.95
CA PHE A 75 -3.21 7.32 8.21
C PHE A 75 -2.41 8.18 9.20
N GLN A 76 -2.98 9.26 9.73
CA GLN A 76 -2.29 10.17 10.66
C GLN A 76 -1.77 9.49 11.93
N LYS A 77 -2.47 8.46 12.42
CA LYS A 77 -2.10 7.77 13.65
C LYS A 77 -1.10 6.68 13.31
N THR A 78 0.07 6.68 13.93
CA THR A 78 1.04 5.59 13.79
C THR A 78 0.49 4.28 14.34
N GLU A 79 0.76 3.19 13.63
CA GLU A 79 0.49 1.82 14.06
C GLU A 79 1.81 1.10 14.35
N THR A 80 1.77 0.00 15.11
CA THR A 80 2.96 -0.80 15.42
C THR A 80 2.57 -2.26 15.42
N PHE A 81 3.43 -3.07 14.82
CA PHE A 81 3.23 -4.51 14.63
C PHE A 81 4.48 -5.26 15.05
N THR A 82 4.31 -6.47 15.57
CA THR A 82 5.43 -7.41 15.70
C THR A 82 5.78 -7.97 14.32
N GLN A 83 7.00 -8.48 14.14
CA GLN A 83 7.38 -9.12 12.88
C GLN A 83 6.51 -10.35 12.58
N GLU A 84 6.20 -11.16 13.60
CA GLU A 84 5.27 -12.30 13.48
C GLU A 84 3.90 -11.87 12.93
N GLN A 85 3.33 -10.74 13.40
CA GLN A 85 2.07 -10.23 12.86
C GLN A 85 2.18 -9.83 11.38
N VAL A 86 3.32 -9.27 10.97
CA VAL A 86 3.56 -8.84 9.58
C VAL A 86 3.73 -10.05 8.66
N GLU A 87 4.42 -11.08 9.13
CA GLU A 87 4.62 -12.35 8.41
C GLU A 87 3.32 -13.15 8.28
N ASP A 88 2.51 -13.19 9.34
CA ASP A 88 1.21 -13.87 9.37
C ASP A 88 0.14 -13.15 8.54
N ALA A 89 0.27 -11.83 8.37
CA ALA A 89 -0.59 -11.06 7.50
C ALA A 89 -0.28 -11.40 6.04
N SER A 90 -1.21 -12.06 5.35
CA SER A 90 -1.10 -12.38 3.92
C SER A 90 -2.41 -12.16 3.20
N VAL A 91 -2.32 -11.54 2.01
CA VAL A 91 -3.40 -11.44 1.03
C VAL A 91 -3.73 -12.84 0.52
N ILE A 92 -4.73 -13.50 1.10
CA ILE A 92 -5.42 -14.61 0.43
C ILE A 92 -6.26 -14.01 -0.70
N PHE A 93 -5.64 -13.65 -1.83
CA PHE A 93 -6.33 -13.33 -3.10
C PHE A 93 -5.57 -13.81 -4.34
N SER A 94 -4.78 -14.89 -4.24
CA SER A 94 -4.21 -15.56 -5.44
C SER A 94 -5.07 -16.72 -5.98
N LEU A 95 -6.25 -17.02 -5.42
CA LEU A 95 -7.16 -18.03 -6.00
C LEU A 95 -8.63 -17.70 -5.69
N ASP A 96 -9.22 -16.77 -6.44
CA ASP A 96 -10.65 -16.83 -6.72
C ASP A 96 -10.84 -17.15 -8.22
N PHE A 97 -10.41 -18.36 -8.61
CA PHE A 97 -10.96 -19.05 -9.78
C PHE A 97 -12.38 -19.54 -9.44
N SER A 98 -13.33 -18.63 -9.18
CA SER A 98 -14.76 -18.93 -9.20
C SER A 98 -15.62 -17.67 -9.14
N LYS A 99 -15.77 -17.02 -10.30
CA LYS A 99 -17.05 -17.03 -11.02
C LYS A 99 -16.90 -16.52 -12.44
#